data_AF-A0A0F2RDQ9-F1
#
_entry.id   AF-A0A0F2RDQ9-F1
#
_cell.length_a   1.000
_cell.length_b   1.000
_cell.length_c   1.000
_cell.angle_alpha   90.00
_cell.angle_beta   90.00
_cell.angle_gamma   90.00
#
_symmetry.space_group_name_H-M   'P 1'
#
loop_
_entity.id
_entity.type
_entity.pdbx_description
1 polymer ?
#
loop_
_entity_poly.entity_id
_entity_poly.type
_entity_poly.pdbx_seq_one_letter_code
_entity_poly.pdbx_strand_id
1 'polypeptide(L)'
;MAAELARRGHEVVILEAAGAIGTGTSSRNSEVIHAGIYYPAGSLKARLCVTGREALYAWCATHGVPTRQVGKLIVATDEAEAAANPPRASGAGGVRAAGARRGHLSRGRGHRISRLSSP
;
A
#
# COMPACT_ATOMS: atom_id res chain seq x y z
N MET A 1 5.97 17.64 7.40
CA MET A 1 6.96 18.38 8.20
C MET A 1 6.54 19.82 8.43
N ALA A 2 6.45 20.67 7.41
CA ALA A 2 6.05 22.09 7.56
C ALA A 2 4.73 22.28 8.34
N ALA A 3 3.68 21.51 8.01
CA ALA A 3 2.40 21.55 8.73
C ALA A 3 2.54 21.24 10.23
N GLU A 4 3.40 20.29 10.60
CA GLU A 4 3.64 19.94 12.01
C GLU A 4 4.43 21.04 12.73
N LEU A 5 5.42 21.66 12.08
CA LEU A 5 6.17 22.78 12.64
C LEU A 5 5.28 24.00 12.88
N ALA A 6 4.43 24.34 11.91
CA ALA A 6 3.48 25.44 12.06
C ALA A 6 2.50 25.20 13.21
N ARG A 7 1.98 23.96 13.37
CA ARG A 7 1.12 23.59 14.51
C ARG A 7 1.80 23.71 15.87
N ARG A 8 3.13 23.62 15.92
CA ARG A 8 3.93 23.83 17.14
C ARG A 8 4.22 25.31 17.41
N GLY A 9 3.68 26.22 16.61
CA GLY A 9 3.84 27.66 16.79
C GLY A 9 5.10 28.25 16.16
N HIS A 10 5.79 27.49 15.30
CA HIS A 10 6.90 28.04 14.54
C HIS A 10 6.39 28.88 13.36
N GLU A 11 7.06 30.01 13.08
CA GLU A 11 6.93 30.68 11.79
C GLU A 11 7.63 29.84 10.73
N VAL A 12 6.92 29.51 9.64
CA VAL A 12 7.38 28.57 8.63
C VAL A 12 7.25 29.19 7.25
N VAL A 13 8.36 29.21 6.51
CA VAL A 13 8.39 29.54 5.08
C VAL A 13 8.69 28.26 4.30
N ILE A 14 7.97 28.03 3.19
CA ILE A 14 8.19 26.91 2.27
C ILE A 14 8.75 27.48 0.97
N LEU A 15 9.89 26.95 0.53
CA LEU A 15 10.51 27.28 -0.74
C LEU A 15 10.40 26.06 -1.66
N GLU A 16 9.82 26.27 -2.84
CA GLU A 16 9.66 25.25 -3.90
C GLU A 16 10.16 25.87 -5.20
N ALA A 17 10.95 25.11 -5.95
CA ALA A 17 11.52 25.57 -7.22
C ALA A 17 10.50 25.48 -8.36
N ALA A 18 9.56 24.53 -8.28
CA ALA A 18 8.48 24.40 -9.24
C ALA A 18 7.38 25.46 -9.05
N GLY A 19 6.60 25.72 -10.11
CA GLY A 19 5.49 26.69 -10.06
C GLY A 19 4.26 26.25 -9.25
N ALA A 20 4.24 25.01 -8.75
CA ALA A 20 3.16 24.49 -7.92
C ALA A 20 3.67 23.36 -7.00
N ILE A 21 2.96 23.14 -5.89
CA ILE A 21 3.27 22.07 -4.95
C ILE A 21 3.10 20.68 -5.57
N GLY A 22 3.91 19.73 -5.12
CA GLY A 22 3.71 18.31 -5.41
C GLY A 22 4.02 17.87 -6.85
N THR A 23 4.58 18.74 -7.68
CA THR A 23 4.83 18.46 -9.12
C THR A 23 6.00 17.50 -9.39
N GLY A 24 6.83 17.22 -8.39
CA GLY A 24 7.90 16.21 -8.45
C GLY A 24 7.39 14.78 -8.25
N THR A 25 8.18 13.94 -7.56
CA THR A 25 7.85 12.53 -7.28
C THR A 25 6.49 12.33 -6.60
N SER A 26 6.03 13.30 -5.81
CA SER A 26 4.71 13.26 -5.16
C SER A 26 3.53 13.22 -6.15
N SER A 27 3.71 13.61 -7.41
CA SER A 27 2.71 13.46 -8.49
C SER A 27 2.97 12.25 -9.41
N ARG A 28 4.08 11.54 -9.21
CA ARG A 28 4.55 10.45 -10.07
C ARG A 28 4.72 9.17 -9.26
N ASN A 29 3.62 8.70 -8.67
CA ASN A 29 3.56 7.48 -7.88
C ASN A 29 2.21 6.77 -8.10
N SER A 30 2.03 5.61 -7.48
CA SER A 30 0.82 4.79 -7.61
C SER A 30 -0.31 5.18 -6.65
N GLU A 31 -0.08 6.17 -5.78
CA GLU A 31 -1.01 6.65 -4.75
C GLU A 31 -1.42 5.55 -3.74
N VAL A 32 -0.59 4.51 -3.63
CA VAL A 32 -0.83 3.38 -2.72
C VAL A 32 -0.35 3.71 -1.31
N ILE A 33 -1.25 3.59 -0.34
CA ILE A 33 -0.88 3.51 1.07
C ILE A 33 -0.38 2.08 1.36
N HIS A 34 0.93 1.92 1.49
CA HIS A 34 1.57 0.60 1.59
C HIS A 34 1.31 -0.10 2.93
N ALA A 35 1.20 -1.42 2.89
CA ALA A 35 1.02 -2.28 4.07
C ALA A 35 2.35 -2.74 4.73
N GLY A 36 3.51 -2.29 4.24
CA GLY A 36 4.81 -2.59 4.87
C GLY A 36 5.37 -4.01 4.69
N ILE A 37 4.90 -4.76 3.68
CA ILE A 37 5.07 -6.23 3.58
C ILE A 37 6.48 -6.67 3.16
N TYR A 38 7.20 -5.83 2.41
CA TYR A 38 8.47 -6.18 1.76
C TYR A 38 9.69 -5.44 2.31
N TYR A 39 9.51 -4.63 3.35
CA TYR A 39 10.62 -3.87 3.89
C TYR A 39 11.41 -4.74 4.88
N PRO A 40 12.76 -4.67 4.88
CA PRO A 40 13.57 -5.40 5.84
C PRO A 40 13.11 -5.13 7.27
N ALA A 41 13.02 -6.19 8.08
CA ALA A 41 12.61 -6.08 9.47
C ALA A 41 13.51 -5.09 10.23
N GLY A 42 12.89 -4.29 11.11
CA GLY A 42 13.60 -3.26 11.87
C GLY A 42 14.02 -2.01 11.09
N SER A 43 13.97 -2.01 9.75
CA SER A 43 14.33 -0.84 8.94
C SER A 43 13.40 0.36 9.21
N LEU A 44 13.92 1.57 8.98
CA LEU A 44 13.10 2.79 9.06
C LEU A 44 11.88 2.70 8.14
N LYS A 45 12.03 2.14 6.93
CA LYS A 45 10.91 1.94 6.00
C LYS A 45 9.83 1.03 6.59
N ALA A 46 10.20 -0.09 7.21
CA ALA A 46 9.25 -0.99 7.85
C ALA A 46 8.49 -0.26 8.98
N ARG A 47 9.23 0.39 9.89
CA ARG A 47 8.61 1.07 11.05
C ARG A 47 7.71 2.23 10.62
N LEU A 48 8.23 3.14 9.80
CA LEU A 48 7.52 4.35 9.38
C LEU A 48 6.36 4.04 8.43
N CYS A 49 6.42 2.98 7.63
CA CYS A 49 5.31 2.59 6.77
C CYS A 49 4.10 2.14 7.58
N VAL A 50 4.31 1.31 8.61
CA VAL A 50 3.21 0.76 9.41
C VAL A 50 2.57 1.87 10.24
N THR A 51 3.37 2.64 10.98
CA THR A 51 2.86 3.74 11.80
C THR A 51 2.30 4.88 10.95
N GLY A 52 2.96 5.21 9.83
CA GLY A 52 2.54 6.26 8.91
C GLY A 52 1.23 5.94 8.20
N ARG A 53 0.99 4.67 7.83
CA ARG A 53 -0.28 4.22 7.26
C ARG A 53 -1.46 4.51 8.18
N GLU A 54 -1.34 4.18 9.46
CA GLU A 54 -2.41 4.36 10.44
C GLU A 54 -2.70 5.85 10.66
N ALA A 55 -1.65 6.65 10.84
CA ALA A 55 -1.77 8.10 10.96
C ALA A 55 -2.37 8.73 9.68
N LEU A 56 -1.97 8.26 8.50
CA LEU A 56 -2.45 8.82 7.23
C LEU A 56 -3.94 8.51 7.00
N TYR A 57 -4.40 7.29 7.27
CA TYR A 57 -5.84 6.99 7.16
C TYR A 57 -6.68 7.85 8.11
N ALA A 58 -6.24 8.00 9.36
CA ALA A 58 -6.92 8.87 10.33
C ALA A 58 -6.91 10.34 9.87
N TRP A 59 -5.78 10.83 9.36
CA TRP A 59 -5.66 12.18 8.84
C TRP A 59 -6.57 12.41 7.63
N CYS A 60 -6.58 11.50 6.66
CA CYS A 60 -7.45 11.60 5.49
C CYS A 60 -8.94 11.62 5.86
N ALA A 61 -9.35 10.76 6.81
CA ALA A 61 -10.73 10.72 7.29
C ALA A 61 -11.15 12.03 7.95
N THR A 62 -10.27 12.64 8.76
CA THR A 62 -10.54 13.89 9.46
C THR A 62 -10.47 15.14 8.58
N HIS A 63 -9.77 15.09 7.45
CA HIS A 63 -9.58 16.22 6.54
C HIS A 63 -10.36 16.08 5.22
N GLY A 64 -11.22 15.06 5.11
CA GLY A 64 -12.05 14.84 3.92
C GLY A 64 -11.25 14.46 2.67
N VAL A 65 -10.04 13.89 2.83
CA VAL A 65 -9.21 13.47 1.69
C VAL A 65 -9.67 12.09 1.21
N PRO A 66 -10.04 11.93 -0.07
CA PRO A 66 -10.53 10.67 -0.60
C PRO A 66 -9.50 9.56 -0.45
N THR A 67 -9.87 8.48 0.24
CA THR A 67 -9.06 7.26 0.36
C THR A 67 -9.94 6.03 0.32
N ARG A 68 -9.38 4.89 -0.11
CA ARG A 68 -10.11 3.61 -0.15
C ARG A 68 -9.21 2.46 0.30
N GLN A 69 -9.69 1.65 1.24
CA GLN A 69 -9.00 0.45 1.70
C GLN A 69 -9.38 -0.76 0.83
N VAL A 70 -8.81 -0.82 -0.38
CA VAL A 70 -9.13 -1.87 -1.38
C VAL A 70 -8.43 -3.22 -1.13
N GLY A 71 -7.50 -3.28 -0.18
CA GLY A 71 -6.67 -4.46 0.06
C GLY A 71 -5.59 -4.67 -1.02
N LYS A 72 -4.80 -5.72 -0.86
CA LYS A 72 -3.72 -6.09 -1.79
C LYS A 72 -3.70 -7.59 -2.04
N LEU A 73 -3.45 -7.98 -3.29
CA LEU A 73 -3.17 -9.36 -3.66
C LEU A 73 -1.68 -9.52 -3.97
N ILE A 74 -1.06 -10.52 -3.37
CA ILE A 74 0.26 -11.03 -3.77
C ILE A 74 0.00 -12.36 -4.45
N VAL A 75 0.43 -12.49 -5.70
CA VAL A 75 0.20 -13.70 -6.51
C VAL A 75 1.54 -14.40 -6.71
N ALA A 76 1.60 -15.67 -6.32
CA ALA A 76 2.71 -16.56 -6.66
C ALA A 76 2.35 -17.34 -7.93
N THR A 77 3.27 -17.37 -8.89
CA THR A 77 3.10 -18.01 -10.20
C THR A 77 3.84 -19.33 -10.34
N ASP A 78 4.70 -19.65 -9.37
CA ASP A 78 5.35 -20.94 -9.19
C ASP A 78 5.52 -21.31 -7.70
N GLU A 79 6.06 -22.50 -7.45
CA GLU A 79 6.25 -23.05 -6.11
C GLU A 79 7.34 -22.30 -5.31
N ALA A 80 8.37 -21.78 -5.97
CA ALA A 80 9.43 -21.04 -5.30
C ALA A 80 8.91 -19.68 -4.80
N GLU A 81 8.12 -18.98 -5.63
CA GLU A 81 7.43 -17.76 -5.23
C GLU A 81 6.40 -18.00 -4.13
N ALA A 82 5.70 -19.14 -4.16
CA ALA A 82 4.74 -19.52 -3.13
C ALA A 82 5.44 -19.79 -1.79
N ALA A 83 6.60 -20.45 -1.82
CA ALA A 83 7.43 -20.68 -0.63
C ALA A 83 7.98 -19.36 -0.06
N ALA A 84 8.38 -18.42 -0.92
CA ALA A 84 8.86 -17.10 -0.50
C ALA A 84 7.74 -16.17 0.02
N ASN A 85 6.50 -16.38 -0.41
CA ASN A 85 5.33 -15.59 -0.04
C ASN A 85 4.24 -16.47 0.60
N PRO A 86 4.51 -17.09 1.77
CA PRO A 86 3.56 -18.01 2.39
C PRO A 86 2.23 -17.30 2.70
N PRO A 87 1.10 -18.02 2.73
CA PRO A 87 -0.20 -17.47 3.08
C PRO A 87 -0.13 -16.70 4.39
N ARG A 88 -0.51 -15.42 4.34
CA ARG A 88 -0.66 -14.59 5.53
C ARG A 88 -2.15 -14.45 5.82
N ALA A 89 -2.55 -14.67 7.07
CA ALA A 89 -3.89 -14.30 7.51
C ALA A 89 -4.12 -12.81 7.20
N SER A 90 -5.33 -12.44 6.80
CA SER A 90 -5.67 -11.04 6.51
C SER A 90 -5.65 -10.22 7.80
N GLY A 91 -4.47 -9.80 8.23
CA GLY A 91 -4.29 -8.83 9.30
C GLY A 91 -4.60 -7.41 8.84
N ALA A 92 -4.52 -6.46 9.78
CA ALA A 92 -4.75 -5.03 9.56
C ALA A 92 -3.91 -4.50 8.38
N GLY A 93 -4.49 -4.44 7.17
CA GLY A 93 -3.78 -4.15 5.94
C GLY A 93 -4.37 -4.80 4.69
N GLY A 94 -5.29 -5.76 4.85
CA GLY A 94 -6.08 -6.30 3.74
C GLY A 94 -5.24 -7.03 2.68
N VAL A 95 -4.05 -7.50 3.05
CA VAL A 95 -3.16 -8.25 2.16
C VAL A 95 -3.58 -9.72 2.15
N ARG A 96 -3.72 -10.29 0.96
CA ARG A 96 -3.97 -11.71 0.75
C ARG A 96 -2.90 -12.28 -0.18
N ALA A 97 -2.36 -13.44 0.15
CA ALA A 97 -1.55 -14.22 -0.77
C ALA A 97 -2.44 -15.24 -1.50
N ALA A 98 -2.29 -15.37 -2.81
CA ALA A 98 -2.98 -16.38 -3.60
C ALA A 98 -1.97 -17.16 -4.45
N GLY A 99 -2.07 -18.49 -4.43
CA GLY A 99 -1.33 -19.35 -5.34
C GLY A 99 -2.03 -19.43 -6.69
N ALA A 100 -1.30 -19.17 -7.78
CA ALA A 100 -1.81 -19.44 -9.11
C ALA A 100 -1.85 -20.95 -9.33
N ARG A 101 -3.04 -21.56 -9.31
CA ARG A 101 -3.21 -22.90 -9.90
C ARG A 101 -3.04 -22.72 -11.41
N ARG A 102 -2.13 -23.48 -12.04
CA ARG A 102 -2.01 -23.55 -13.51
C ARG A 102 -3.30 -24.13 -14.09
N GLY A 103 -4.32 -23.29 -14.24
CA GLY A 103 -5.43 -23.54 -15.14
C GLY A 103 -4.97 -23.15 -16.54
N HIS A 104 -5.00 -24.08 -17.47
CA HIS A 104 -4.79 -23.83 -18.90
C HIS A 104 -5.70 -22.66 -19.32
N LEU A 105 -5.13 -21.48 -19.56
CA LEU A 105 -5.85 -20.32 -20.09
C LEU A 105 -6.18 -20.63 -21.56
N SER A 106 -7.30 -21.33 -21.80
CA SER A 106 -7.89 -21.35 -23.13
C SER A 106 -8.24 -19.91 -23.49
N ARG A 107 -7.68 -19.40 -24.58
CA ARG A 107 -8.00 -18.07 -25.13
C ARG A 107 -9.51 -17.98 -25.39
N GLY A 108 -10.26 -17.41 -24.44
CA GLY A 108 -11.71 -17.29 -24.51
C GLY A 108 -12.24 -16.38 -23.41
N ARG A 109 -13.04 -15.39 -23.80
CA ARG A 109 -13.52 -14.26 -22.99
C ARG A 109 -14.18 -14.69 -21.67
N GLY A 110 -13.86 -13.99 -20.57
CA GLY A 110 -14.67 -13.96 -19.35
C GLY A 110 -13.89 -14.18 -18.06
N HIS A 111 -13.70 -13.12 -17.27
CA HIS A 111 -13.16 -13.15 -15.91
C HIS A 111 -13.85 -14.21 -15.05
N ARG A 112 -13.10 -15.18 -14.52
CA ARG A 112 -13.56 -16.02 -13.40
C ARG A 112 -12.43 -16.15 -12.37
N ILE A 113 -12.41 -15.23 -11.41
CA ILE A 113 -11.67 -15.41 -10.16
C ILE A 113 -12.50 -16.38 -9.32
N SER A 114 -12.14 -17.66 -9.33
CA SER A 114 -12.76 -18.66 -8.45
C SER A 114 -12.38 -18.35 -6.99
N ARG A 115 -13.40 -18.24 -6.14
CA ARG A 115 -13.25 -18.08 -4.69
C ARG A 115 -12.45 -19.25 -4.14
N LEU A 116 -11.37 -18.98 -3.40
CA LEU A 116 -10.80 -19.97 -2.49
C LEU A 116 -11.81 -20.20 -1.36
N SER A 117 -12.51 -21.33 -1.39
CA SER A 117 -13.16 -21.88 -0.20
C SER A 117 -12.04 -22.34 0.76
N SER A 118 -12.06 -21.83 1.99
CA SER A 118 -11.23 -22.36 3.08
C SER A 118 -11.97 -23.53 3.76
N PRO A 119 -11.28 -24.48 4.41
CA PRO A 119 -11.91 -25.49 5.25
C PRO A 119 -12.62 -24.88 6.46
#